data_AF-A0A1I0SY72-F1
#
_entry.id   AF-A0A1I0SY72-F1
#
_cell.length_a   1.000
_cell.length_b   1.000
_cell.length_c   1.000
_cell.angle_alpha   90.00
_cell.angle_beta   90.00
_cell.angle_gamma   90.00
#
_symmetry.space_group_name_H-M   'P 1'
#
loop_
_entity.id
_entity.type
_entity.pdbx_description
1 polymer ?
#
loop_
_entity_poly.entity_id
_entity_poly.type
_entity_poly.pdbx_seq_one_letter_code
_entity_poly.pdbx_strand_id
1 'polypeptide(L)'
;MLSLNYKKTGELFLQTAKKCCNDLEKIEEIKNTITAIMEQTNLLALNATIEAARAGDHRKGFAVVADEVRKLSEQSKEAAKEIETMLDRIKVETRKVSQSMEHSTRKLVDGETYYDTAERSFCAIDESVEQVFSKVQTTFGSYRANNSHFQRANSNKESTEATF
;
A
#
# COMPACT_ATOMS: atom_id res chain seq x y z
N MET A 1 -15.32 0.51 -11.69
CA MET A 1 -14.03 0.50 -12.43
C MET A 1 -12.89 1.09 -11.60
N LEU A 2 -13.08 2.24 -10.91
CA LEU A 2 -12.06 2.86 -10.05
C LEU A 2 -11.61 1.97 -8.87
N SER A 3 -12.55 1.37 -8.14
CA SER A 3 -12.28 0.45 -7.02
C SER A 3 -11.39 -0.75 -7.40
N LEU A 4 -11.69 -1.37 -8.54
CA LEU A 4 -10.92 -2.50 -9.05
C LEU A 4 -9.47 -2.11 -9.35
N ASN A 5 -9.23 -0.88 -9.80
CA ASN A 5 -7.88 -0.39 -10.04
C ASN A 5 -7.09 -0.19 -8.74
N TYR A 6 -7.68 0.42 -7.70
CA TYR A 6 -6.97 0.65 -6.44
C TYR A 6 -6.61 -0.65 -5.71
N LYS A 7 -7.53 -1.61 -5.69
CA LYS A 7 -7.29 -2.92 -5.06
C LYS A 7 -6.18 -3.68 -5.81
N LYS A 8 -6.22 -3.66 -7.14
CA LYS A 8 -5.21 -4.28 -8.01
C LYS A 8 -3.84 -3.60 -7.87
N THR A 9 -3.80 -2.29 -7.72
CA THR A 9 -2.57 -1.55 -7.42
C THR A 9 -2.00 -1.98 -6.07
N GLY A 10 -2.82 -2.02 -5.01
CA GLY A 10 -2.38 -2.50 -3.69
C GLY A 10 -1.81 -3.92 -3.73
N GLU A 11 -2.48 -4.85 -4.41
CA GLU A 11 -2.02 -6.23 -4.60
C GLU A 11 -0.68 -6.30 -5.36
N LEU A 12 -0.50 -5.51 -6.42
CA LEU A 12 0.74 -5.46 -7.18
C LEU A 12 1.92 -4.98 -6.33
N PHE A 13 1.70 -3.98 -5.47
CA PHE A 13 2.72 -3.50 -4.56
C PHE A 13 3.09 -4.54 -3.51
N LEU A 14 2.11 -5.24 -2.92
CA LEU A 14 2.37 -6.32 -1.97
C LEU A 14 3.14 -7.48 -2.63
N GLN A 15 2.82 -7.81 -3.87
CA GLN A 15 3.57 -8.80 -4.65
C GLN A 15 5.01 -8.36 -4.90
N THR A 16 5.22 -7.08 -5.23
CA THR A 16 6.55 -6.51 -5.46
C THR A 16 7.38 -6.51 -4.18
N ALA A 17 6.78 -6.16 -3.04
CA ALA A 17 7.44 -6.21 -1.74
C ALA A 17 7.84 -7.65 -1.35
N LYS A 18 6.96 -8.63 -1.58
CA LYS A 18 7.29 -10.05 -1.39
C LYS A 18 8.47 -10.49 -2.26
N LYS A 19 8.48 -10.10 -3.54
CA LYS A 19 9.60 -10.42 -4.43
C LYS A 19 10.91 -9.81 -3.92
N CYS A 20 10.88 -8.57 -3.45
CA CYS A 20 12.04 -7.92 -2.84
C CYS A 20 12.55 -8.69 -1.62
N CYS A 21 11.66 -9.16 -0.72
CA CYS A 21 12.07 -10.01 0.40
C CYS A 21 12.79 -11.28 -0.05
N ASN A 22 12.23 -12.00 -1.03
CA ASN A 22 12.86 -13.22 -1.57
C ASN A 22 14.23 -12.94 -2.20
N ASP A 23 14.39 -11.80 -2.88
CA ASP A 23 15.68 -11.41 -3.46
C ASP A 23 16.69 -11.06 -2.36
N LEU A 24 16.27 -10.47 -1.24
CA LEU A 24 17.14 -10.24 -0.07
C LEU A 24 17.60 -11.55 0.59
N GLU A 25 16.73 -12.55 0.69
CA GLU A 25 17.08 -13.89 1.20
C GLU A 25 18.16 -14.54 0.33
N LYS A 26 18.06 -14.43 -1.00
CA LYS A 26 19.11 -14.93 -1.91
C LYS A 26 20.43 -14.20 -1.74
N ILE A 27 20.40 -12.88 -1.54
CA ILE A 27 21.63 -12.11 -1.31
C ILE A 27 22.29 -12.54 0.02
N GLU A 28 21.49 -12.85 1.05
CA GLU A 28 21.97 -13.39 2.31
C GLU A 28 22.64 -14.77 2.13
N GLU A 29 22.06 -15.68 1.34
CA GLU A 29 22.69 -16.96 0.99
C GLU A 29 24.03 -16.79 0.28
N ILE A 30 24.10 -15.87 -0.68
CA ILE A 30 25.35 -15.54 -1.41
C ILE A 30 26.39 -14.98 -0.43
N LYS A 31 26.00 -14.04 0.44
CA LYS A 31 26.86 -13.48 1.48
C LYS A 31 27.42 -14.57 2.38
N ASN A 32 26.60 -15.51 2.85
CA ASN A 32 27.03 -16.62 3.69
C ASN A 32 28.05 -17.53 2.96
N THR A 33 27.83 -17.76 1.66
CA THR A 33 28.77 -18.49 0.81
C THR A 33 30.12 -17.77 0.71
N ILE A 34 30.10 -16.45 0.50
CA ILE A 34 31.31 -15.62 0.47
C ILE A 34 32.05 -15.69 1.80
N THR A 35 31.37 -15.55 2.93
CA THR A 35 31.97 -15.66 4.27
C THR A 35 32.66 -17.02 4.46
N ALA A 36 32.01 -18.12 4.05
CA ALA A 36 32.60 -19.45 4.13
C ALA A 36 33.86 -19.61 3.24
N ILE A 37 33.84 -19.06 2.02
CA ILE A 37 35.02 -19.04 1.14
C ILE A 37 36.16 -18.23 1.78
N MET A 38 35.86 -17.09 2.40
CA MET A 38 36.87 -16.27 3.06
C MET A 38 37.45 -16.96 4.31
N GLU A 39 36.65 -17.70 5.06
CA GLU A 39 37.14 -18.54 6.17
C GLU A 39 38.12 -19.61 5.69
N GLN A 40 37.77 -20.33 4.63
CA GLN A 40 38.64 -21.34 4.04
C GLN A 40 39.91 -20.73 3.46
N THR A 41 39.79 -19.60 2.76
CA THR A 41 40.92 -18.87 2.17
C THR A 41 41.88 -18.37 3.25
N ASN A 42 41.34 -17.83 4.35
CA ASN A 42 42.13 -17.41 5.50
C ASN A 42 42.88 -18.58 6.15
N LEU A 43 42.25 -19.76 6.25
CA LEU A 43 42.87 -20.97 6.79
C LEU A 43 43.98 -21.51 5.88
N LEU A 44 43.74 -21.51 4.55
CA LEU A 44 44.74 -21.87 3.55
C LEU A 44 45.95 -20.92 3.59
N ALA A 45 45.70 -19.62 3.67
CA ALA A 45 46.73 -18.60 3.81
C ALA A 45 47.56 -18.79 5.08
N LEU A 46 46.90 -19.07 6.22
CA LEU A 46 47.58 -19.37 7.47
C LEU A 46 48.51 -20.60 7.35
N ASN A 47 48.01 -21.69 6.76
CA ASN A 47 48.80 -22.89 6.52
C ASN A 47 50.01 -22.61 5.61
N ALA A 48 49.82 -21.80 4.56
CA ALA A 48 50.91 -21.38 3.68
C ALA A 48 51.96 -20.52 4.41
N THR A 49 51.54 -19.61 5.28
CA THR A 49 52.46 -18.81 6.11
C THR A 49 53.29 -19.70 7.04
N ILE A 50 52.67 -20.70 7.68
CA ILE A 50 53.36 -21.67 8.54
C ILE A 50 54.39 -22.47 7.74
N GLU A 51 54.02 -22.98 6.58
CA GLU A 51 54.90 -23.81 5.74
C GLU A 51 56.05 -22.99 5.11
N ALA A 52 55.81 -21.70 4.84
CA ALA A 52 56.84 -20.77 4.42
C ALA A 52 57.85 -20.49 5.54
N ALA A 53 57.38 -20.29 6.78
CA ALA A 53 58.26 -20.12 7.95
C ALA A 53 59.11 -21.37 8.22
N ARG A 54 58.51 -22.56 8.05
CA ARG A 54 59.19 -23.86 8.24
C ARG A 54 60.30 -24.13 7.22
N ALA A 55 60.20 -23.56 6.02
CA ALA A 55 61.16 -23.76 4.93
C ALA A 55 62.37 -22.81 4.98
N GLY A 56 62.41 -21.89 5.95
CA GLY A 56 63.49 -20.93 6.10
C GLY A 56 63.58 -19.93 4.93
N ASP A 57 64.80 -19.54 4.57
CA ASP A 57 65.06 -18.41 3.68
C ASP A 57 64.56 -18.61 2.23
N HIS A 58 64.37 -19.86 1.79
CA HIS A 58 63.97 -20.17 0.42
C HIS A 58 62.52 -19.80 0.07
N ARG A 59 61.65 -19.56 1.06
CA ARG A 59 60.22 -19.25 0.83
C ARG A 59 59.75 -17.90 1.40
N LYS A 60 60.67 -16.95 1.64
CA LYS A 60 60.32 -15.59 2.12
C LYS A 60 59.29 -14.87 1.24
N GLY A 61 59.39 -14.99 -0.09
CA GLY A 61 58.41 -14.40 -1.01
C GLY A 61 57.02 -15.03 -0.90
N PHE A 62 56.93 -16.34 -0.66
CA PHE A 62 55.66 -17.04 -0.43
C PHE A 62 55.00 -16.64 0.89
N ALA A 63 55.78 -16.37 1.94
CA ALA A 63 55.25 -15.87 3.21
C ALA A 63 54.55 -14.52 3.07
N VAL A 64 55.11 -13.61 2.26
CA VAL A 64 54.52 -12.28 1.99
C VAL A 64 53.20 -12.42 1.24
N VAL A 65 53.14 -13.28 0.22
CA VAL A 65 51.90 -13.54 -0.53
C VAL A 65 50.83 -14.16 0.36
N ALA A 66 51.20 -15.13 1.21
CA ALA A 66 50.27 -15.77 2.13
C ALA A 66 49.69 -14.77 3.15
N ASP A 67 50.50 -13.86 3.69
CA ASP A 67 50.01 -12.85 4.63
C ASP A 67 49.10 -11.80 3.95
N GLU A 68 49.37 -11.45 2.68
CA GLU A 68 48.49 -10.57 1.91
C GLU A 68 47.13 -11.23 1.60
N VAL A 69 47.12 -12.53 1.23
CA VAL A 69 45.87 -13.29 1.04
C VAL A 69 45.07 -13.39 2.33
N ARG A 70 45.74 -13.57 3.47
CA ARG A 70 45.10 -13.57 4.80
C ARG A 70 44.43 -12.23 5.08
N LYS A 71 45.15 -11.13 4.83
CA LYS A 71 44.64 -9.77 5.03
C LYS A 71 43.44 -9.46 4.12
N LEU A 72 43.49 -9.85 2.85
CA LEU A 72 42.37 -9.71 1.91
C LEU A 72 41.14 -10.53 2.33
N SER A 73 41.36 -11.73 2.88
CA SER A 73 40.28 -12.58 3.40
C SER A 73 39.58 -11.92 4.60
N GLU A 74 40.36 -11.33 5.51
CA GLU A 74 39.81 -10.62 6.67
C GLU A 74 39.05 -9.35 6.27
N GLN A 75 39.60 -8.56 5.34
CA GLN A 75 38.92 -7.38 4.78
C GLN A 75 37.60 -7.76 4.09
N SER A 76 37.58 -8.88 3.37
CA SER A 76 36.38 -9.38 2.70
C SER A 76 35.31 -9.86 3.69
N LYS A 77 35.71 -10.43 4.85
CA LYS A 77 34.78 -10.76 5.92
C LYS A 77 34.13 -9.52 6.53
N GLU A 78 34.91 -8.47 6.77
CA GLU A 78 34.36 -7.22 7.31
C GLU A 78 33.36 -6.59 6.31
N ALA A 79 33.69 -6.59 5.02
CA ALA A 79 32.76 -6.15 3.99
C ALA A 79 31.47 -7.00 3.95
N ALA A 80 31.57 -8.33 4.12
CA ALA A 80 30.40 -9.20 4.21
C ALA A 80 29.50 -8.89 5.43
N LYS A 81 30.08 -8.41 6.53
CA LYS A 81 29.36 -7.97 7.73
C LYS A 81 28.69 -6.61 7.54
N GLU A 82 29.30 -5.70 6.80
CA GLU A 82 28.64 -4.46 6.39
C GLU A 82 27.42 -4.74 5.49
N ILE A 83 27.56 -5.71 4.56
CA ILE A 83 26.44 -6.18 3.72
C ILE A 83 25.31 -6.73 4.59
N GLU A 84 25.61 -7.54 5.63
CA GLU A 84 24.60 -8.04 6.57
C GLU A 84 23.80 -6.91 7.21
N THR A 85 24.49 -5.90 7.74
CA THR A 85 23.86 -4.75 8.37
C THR A 85 22.98 -3.98 7.37
N MET A 86 23.41 -3.88 6.11
CA MET A 86 22.62 -3.24 5.06
C MET A 86 21.38 -4.08 4.70
N LEU A 87 21.52 -5.39 4.58
CA LEU A 87 20.41 -6.31 4.31
C LEU A 87 19.33 -6.23 5.39
N ASP A 88 19.72 -6.23 6.66
CA ASP A 88 18.79 -6.11 7.79
C ASP A 88 18.02 -4.80 7.76
N ARG A 89 18.71 -3.68 7.47
CA ARG A 89 18.06 -2.38 7.30
C ARG A 89 17.05 -2.41 6.16
N ILE A 90 17.42 -2.97 4.99
CA ILE A 90 16.52 -3.05 3.84
C ILE A 90 15.32 -3.96 4.16
N LYS A 91 15.52 -5.10 4.82
CA LYS A 91 14.42 -5.98 5.27
C LYS A 91 13.42 -5.23 6.15
N VAL A 92 13.92 -4.45 7.13
CA VAL A 92 13.06 -3.65 8.02
C VAL A 92 12.28 -2.60 7.24
N GLU A 93 12.93 -1.85 6.34
CA GLU A 93 12.26 -0.82 5.53
C GLU A 93 11.22 -1.44 4.57
N THR A 94 11.54 -2.56 3.91
CA THR A 94 10.59 -3.30 3.06
C THR A 94 9.36 -3.77 3.84
N ARG A 95 9.55 -4.19 5.09
CA ARG A 95 8.43 -4.57 5.99
C ARG A 95 7.55 -3.37 6.34
N LYS A 96 8.15 -2.22 6.67
CA LYS A 96 7.42 -0.97 6.93
C LYS A 96 6.61 -0.53 5.71
N VAL A 97 7.21 -0.59 4.51
CA VAL A 97 6.51 -0.26 3.25
C VAL A 97 5.32 -1.19 3.05
N SER A 98 5.48 -2.49 3.28
CA SER A 98 4.38 -3.47 3.17
C SER A 98 3.23 -3.15 4.12
N GLN A 99 3.54 -2.87 5.39
CA GLN A 99 2.53 -2.51 6.40
C GLN A 99 1.82 -1.19 6.08
N SER A 100 2.57 -0.17 5.65
CA SER A 100 2.00 1.10 5.23
C SER A 100 1.07 0.90 4.03
N MET A 101 1.42 0.00 3.11
CA MET A 101 0.58 -0.27 1.96
C MET A 101 -0.70 -1.01 2.34
N GLU A 102 -0.64 -2.02 3.21
CA GLU A 102 -1.84 -2.68 3.74
C GLU A 102 -2.78 -1.71 4.46
N HIS A 103 -2.23 -0.75 5.20
CA HIS A 103 -3.01 0.31 5.84
C HIS A 103 -3.67 1.23 4.82
N SER A 104 -2.92 1.67 3.80
CA SER A 104 -3.45 2.52 2.73
C SER A 104 -4.54 1.82 1.92
N THR A 105 -4.36 0.54 1.57
CA THR A 105 -5.38 -0.25 0.88
C THR A 105 -6.65 -0.36 1.72
N ARG A 106 -6.56 -0.59 3.03
CA ARG A 106 -7.74 -0.57 3.91
C ARG A 106 -8.47 0.76 3.92
N LYS A 107 -7.73 1.87 4.07
CA LYS A 107 -8.33 3.21 4.04
C LYS A 107 -9.03 3.53 2.72
N LEU A 108 -8.52 3.02 1.60
CA LEU A 108 -9.17 3.17 0.30
C LEU A 108 -10.49 2.40 0.23
N VAL A 109 -10.56 1.19 0.80
CA VAL A 109 -11.82 0.43 0.90
C VAL A 109 -12.83 1.18 1.77
N ASP A 110 -12.41 1.69 2.93
CA ASP A 110 -13.30 2.49 3.78
C ASP A 110 -13.81 3.74 3.04
N GLY A 111 -12.91 4.43 2.33
CA GLY A 111 -13.23 5.57 1.47
C GLY A 111 -14.28 5.26 0.41
N GLU A 112 -14.22 4.07 -0.19
CA GLU A 112 -15.23 3.61 -1.15
C GLU A 112 -16.61 3.46 -0.50
N THR A 113 -16.69 2.91 0.71
CA THR A 113 -17.97 2.78 1.43
C THR A 113 -18.59 4.14 1.78
N TYR A 114 -17.76 5.13 2.12
CA TYR A 114 -18.24 6.50 2.34
C TYR A 114 -18.78 7.12 1.05
N TYR A 115 -18.12 6.86 -0.08
CA TYR A 115 -18.55 7.36 -1.38
C TYR A 115 -19.90 6.76 -1.80
N ASP A 116 -20.08 5.45 -1.68
CA ASP A 116 -21.36 4.76 -1.96
C ASP A 116 -22.49 5.29 -1.06
N THR A 117 -22.19 5.54 0.22
CA THR A 117 -23.17 6.12 1.15
C THR A 117 -23.56 7.56 0.76
N ALA A 118 -22.59 8.37 0.34
CA ALA A 118 -22.84 9.74 -0.13
C ALA A 118 -23.67 9.73 -1.42
N GLU A 119 -23.35 8.86 -2.38
CA GLU A 119 -24.10 8.68 -3.63
C GLU A 119 -25.57 8.35 -3.34
N ARG A 120 -25.83 7.35 -2.48
CA ARG A 120 -27.20 7.00 -2.06
C ARG A 120 -27.92 8.16 -1.38
N SER A 121 -27.23 8.95 -0.57
CA SER A 121 -27.80 10.12 0.10
C SER A 121 -28.21 11.19 -0.91
N PHE A 122 -27.39 11.43 -1.95
CA PHE A 122 -27.74 12.36 -3.02
C PHE A 122 -28.93 11.88 -3.85
N CYS A 123 -29.01 10.59 -4.19
CA CYS A 123 -30.20 10.03 -4.85
C CYS A 123 -31.46 10.22 -4.00
N ALA A 124 -31.38 9.96 -2.69
CA ALA A 124 -32.52 10.16 -1.79
C ALA A 124 -32.94 11.64 -1.67
N ILE A 125 -31.98 12.57 -1.73
CA ILE A 125 -32.26 14.01 -1.78
C ILE A 125 -32.98 14.36 -3.08
N ASP A 126 -32.51 13.87 -4.22
CA ASP A 126 -33.11 14.11 -5.53
C ASP A 126 -34.57 13.62 -5.58
N GLU A 127 -34.82 12.38 -5.13
CA GLU A 127 -36.17 11.84 -4.98
C GLU A 127 -37.05 12.68 -4.04
N SER A 128 -36.48 13.15 -2.92
CA SER A 128 -37.21 13.99 -1.96
C SER A 128 -37.59 15.35 -2.59
N VAL A 129 -36.71 15.93 -3.40
CA VAL A 129 -36.97 17.18 -4.13
C VAL A 129 -38.08 16.99 -5.16
N GLU A 130 -38.08 15.89 -5.91
CA GLU A 130 -39.17 15.55 -6.84
C GLU A 130 -40.51 15.38 -6.11
N GLN A 131 -40.52 14.69 -4.96
CA GLN A 131 -41.72 14.51 -4.15
C GLN A 131 -42.27 15.85 -3.64
N VAL A 132 -41.40 16.75 -3.18
CA VAL A 132 -41.81 18.10 -2.75
C VAL A 132 -42.42 18.86 -3.92
N PHE A 133 -41.80 18.82 -5.09
CA PHE A 133 -42.32 19.49 -6.29
C PHE A 133 -43.72 18.98 -6.67
N SER A 134 -43.91 17.66 -6.67
CA SER A 134 -45.21 17.02 -6.92
C SER A 134 -46.26 17.41 -5.86
N LYS A 135 -45.87 17.44 -4.58
CA LYS A 135 -46.74 17.87 -3.47
C LYS A 135 -47.20 19.32 -3.67
N VAL A 136 -46.27 20.21 -4.02
CA VAL A 136 -46.56 21.63 -4.29
C VAL A 136 -47.56 21.77 -5.45
N GLN A 137 -47.35 21.07 -6.57
CA GLN A 137 -48.29 21.07 -7.69
C GLN A 137 -49.68 20.58 -7.28
N THR A 138 -49.75 19.51 -6.50
CA THR A 138 -51.01 18.95 -6.00
C THR A 138 -51.73 19.95 -5.09
N THR A 139 -51.01 20.59 -4.15
CA THR A 139 -51.56 21.62 -3.26
C THR A 139 -52.12 22.81 -4.04
N PHE A 140 -51.39 23.31 -5.05
CA PHE A 140 -51.91 24.37 -5.92
C PHE A 140 -53.17 23.93 -6.68
N GLY A 141 -53.21 22.68 -7.17
CA GLY A 141 -54.41 22.09 -7.79
C GLY A 141 -55.61 22.08 -6.85
N SER A 142 -55.45 21.56 -5.63
CA SER A 142 -56.49 21.54 -4.60
C SER A 142 -56.96 22.94 -4.20
N TYR A 143 -56.03 23.90 -4.09
CA TYR A 143 -56.38 25.29 -3.77
C TYR A 143 -57.26 25.92 -4.86
N ARG A 144 -56.91 25.74 -6.14
CA ARG A 144 -57.73 26.23 -7.26
C ARG A 144 -59.12 25.59 -7.29
N ALA A 145 -59.21 24.29 -7.00
CA ALA A 145 -60.49 23.58 -6.93
C ALA A 145 -61.37 24.11 -5.77
N ASN A 146 -60.81 24.29 -4.57
CA ASN A 146 -61.55 24.85 -3.44
C ASN A 146 -62.07 26.26 -3.73
N ASN A 147 -61.24 27.11 -4.35
CA ASN A 147 -61.65 28.47 -4.67
C ASN A 147 -62.80 28.52 -5.68
N SER A 148 -62.79 27.65 -6.70
CA SER A 148 -63.90 27.57 -7.66
C SER A 148 -65.19 27.04 -7.03
N HIS A 149 -65.09 26.10 -6.07
CA HIS A 149 -66.22 25.66 -5.26
C HIS A 149 -66.82 26.79 -4.42
N PHE A 150 -65.97 27.62 -3.79
CA PHE A 150 -66.43 28.76 -2.98
C PHE A 150 -67.19 29.79 -3.82
N GLN A 151 -66.67 30.11 -5.01
CA GLN A 151 -67.36 31.03 -5.94
C GLN A 151 -68.72 30.50 -6.38
N ARG A 152 -68.82 29.21 -6.72
CA ARG A 152 -70.10 28.56 -7.07
C ARG A 152 -71.10 28.57 -5.92
N ALA A 153 -70.63 28.35 -4.69
CA ALA A 153 -71.49 28.37 -3.51
C ALA A 153 -72.06 29.78 -3.25
N ASN A 154 -71.25 30.82 -3.42
CA ASN A 154 -71.71 32.21 -3.29
C ASN A 154 -72.71 32.59 -4.39
N SER A 155 -72.43 32.26 -5.66
CA SER A 155 -73.38 32.55 -6.75
C SER A 155 -74.73 31.85 -6.59
N ASN A 156 -74.73 30.64 -6.02
CA ASN A 156 -75.97 29.91 -5.72
C ASN A 156 -76.76 30.55 -4.58
N LYS A 157 -76.10 31.09 -3.55
CA LYS A 157 -76.77 31.82 -2.47
C LYS A 157 -77.47 33.08 -2.98
N GLU A 158 -76.77 33.89 -3.77
CA GLU A 158 -77.33 35.13 -4.34
C GLU A 158 -78.52 34.86 -5.26
N SER A 159 -78.48 33.78 -6.04
CA SER A 159 -79.61 33.40 -6.91
C SER A 159 -80.82 32.90 -6.11
N THR A 160 -80.63 32.16 -5.01
CA THR A 160 -81.75 31.77 -4.11
C THR A 160 -82.36 32.93 -3.34
N GLU A 161 -81.56 33.93 -2.94
CA GLU A 161 -82.07 35.14 -2.28
C GLU A 161 -82.81 36.07 -3.26
N ALA A 162 -82.46 36.05 -4.55
CA ALA A 162 -83.16 36.80 -5.59
C ALA A 162 -84.48 36.15 -6.06
N THR A 163 -84.79 34.92 -5.63
CA THR A 163 -86.03 34.21 -6.03
C THR A 163 -87.17 34.29 -5.00
N PHE A 164 -86.96 34.99 -3.89
CA PHE A 164 -87.96 35.27 -2.85
C PHE A 164 -88.35 36.75 -2.85
#